data_AF-A0AAW5N0T9-F1
#
_entry.id   AF-A0AAW5N0T9-F1
#
_cell.length_a   1.000
_cell.length_b   1.000
_cell.length_c   1.000
_cell.angle_alpha   90.00
_cell.angle_beta   90.00
_cell.angle_gamma   90.00
#
_symmetry.space_group_name_H-M   'P 1'
#
loop_
_entity.id
_entity.type
_entity.pdbx_description
1 polymer ?
#
loop_
_entity_poly.entity_id
_entity_poly.type
_entity_poly.pdbx_seq_one_letter_code
_entity_poly.pdbx_strand_id
1 'polypeptide(L)' 'FKWDGTDTVKVGSDETPVRVLDEEVSTDQARWHNRYWIDSEGQIRQSEQYLGADYFPVKTTLIKAAKQ' A
#
# COMPACT_ATOMS: atom_id res chain seq x y z
N PHE A 1 -1.13 -3.92 11.65
CA PHE A 1 -1.23 -2.62 10.96
C PHE A 1 -0.97 -1.47 11.91
N LYS A 2 -0.23 -0.47 11.45
CA LYS A 2 0.01 0.81 12.11
C LYS A 2 -0.16 1.93 11.08
N TRP A 3 -0.77 3.04 11.46
CA TRP A 3 -0.76 4.24 10.62
C TRP A 3 0.65 4.83 10.61
N ASP A 4 1.15 5.11 9.41
CA ASP A 4 2.49 5.65 9.15
C ASP A 4 2.41 6.98 8.40
N GLY A 5 1.51 7.85 8.87
CA GLY A 5 1.34 9.20 8.35
C GLY A 5 0.52 9.31 7.05
N THR A 6 0.80 10.37 6.31
CA THR A 6 0.13 10.73 5.06
C THR A 6 1.16 10.91 3.96
N ASP A 7 0.74 10.65 2.72
CA ASP A 7 1.56 10.76 1.52
C ASP A 7 0.69 11.23 0.34
N THR A 8 1.28 11.38 -0.84
CA THR A 8 0.58 11.68 -2.09
C THR A 8 1.02 10.70 -3.17
N VAL A 9 0.06 10.03 -3.81
CA VAL A 9 0.32 9.06 -4.88
C VAL A 9 -0.22 9.60 -6.19
N LYS A 10 0.62 9.58 -7.23
CA LYS A 10 0.20 9.90 -8.59
C LYS A 10 -0.52 8.70 -9.21
N VAL A 11 -1.78 8.87 -9.56
CA VAL A 11 -2.61 7.88 -10.26
C VAL A 11 -3.06 8.47 -11.58
N GLY A 12 -2.44 8.00 -12.67
CA GLY A 12 -2.61 8.62 -13.98
C GLY A 12 -2.06 10.04 -14.01
N SER A 13 -2.91 11.02 -14.28
CA SER A 13 -2.57 12.45 -14.29
C SER A 13 -2.87 13.16 -12.97
N ASP A 14 -3.56 12.50 -12.04
CA ASP A 14 -4.04 13.09 -10.79
C ASP A 14 -3.09 12.78 -9.62
N GLU A 15 -2.89 13.75 -8.72
CA GLU A 15 -2.27 13.53 -7.42
C GLU A 15 -3.35 13.23 -6.38
N THR A 16 -3.29 12.04 -5.78
CA THR A 16 -4.26 11.62 -4.75
C THR A 16 -3.60 11.65 -3.37
N PRO A 17 -4.10 12.47 -2.43
CA PRO A 17 -3.65 12.41 -1.05
C PRO A 17 -4.11 11.09 -0.41
N VAL A 18 -3.22 10.47 0.35
CA VAL A 18 -3.43 9.14 0.93
C VAL A 18 -2.91 9.09 2.35
N ARG A 19 -3.45 8.15 3.13
CA ARG A 19 -2.88 7.72 4.41
C ARG A 19 -2.09 6.44 4.18
N VAL A 20 -0.99 6.30 4.90
CA VAL A 20 -0.10 5.15 4.76
C VAL A 20 -0.36 4.18 5.92
N LEU A 21 -0.61 2.91 5.59
CA LEU A 21 -0.61 1.82 6.54
C LEU A 21 0.66 0.99 6.38
N ASP A 22 1.38 0.81 7.48
CA ASP A 22 2.46 -0.16 7.60
C ASP A 22 1.94 -1.44 8.28
N GLU A 23 2.30 -2.58 7.72
CA GLU A 23 1.96 -3.90 8.23
C GLU A 23 3.23 -4.71 8.43
N GLU A 24 3.66 -4.80 9.68
CA GLU A 24 4.66 -5.77 10.11
C GLU A 24 4.04 -7.17 10.15
N VAL A 25 4.57 -8.07 9.32
CA VAL A 25 4.16 -9.48 9.27
C VAL A 25 5.31 -10.34 9.76
N SER A 26 5.01 -11.32 10.60
CA SER A 26 6.01 -12.24 11.16
C SER A 26 5.50 -13.67 11.17
N THR A 27 6.37 -14.60 10.81
CA THR A 27 6.25 -16.04 11.07
C THR A 27 7.45 -16.49 11.90
N ASP A 28 7.52 -17.79 12.23
CA ASP A 28 8.68 -18.37 12.90
C ASP A 28 9.96 -18.30 12.06
N GLN A 29 9.84 -18.12 10.74
CA GLN A 29 10.96 -18.24 9.79
C GLN A 29 11.35 -16.89 9.15
N ALA A 30 10.43 -15.93 9.09
CA ALA A 30 10.67 -14.66 8.40
C ALA A 30 9.85 -13.51 8.98
N ARG A 31 10.29 -12.28 8.72
CA ARG A 31 9.59 -11.05 9.05
C ARG A 31 9.76 -10.06 7.92
N TRP A 32 8.68 -9.38 7.55
CA TRP A 32 8.71 -8.36 6.50
C TRP A 32 7.67 -7.28 6.76
N HIS A 33 7.77 -6.19 6.02
CA HIS A 33 6.81 -5.10 6.07
C HIS A 33 6.05 -5.03 4.73
N ASN A 34 4.74 -4.97 4.80
CA ASN A 34 3.89 -4.55 3.69
C ASN A 34 3.46 -3.09 3.92
N ARG A 35 3.26 -2.34 2.84
CA ARG A 35 2.82 -0.95 2.89
C ARG A 35 1.64 -0.70 1.96
N TYR A 36 0.66 0.06 2.43
CA TYR A 36 -0.56 0.35 1.70
C TYR A 36 -0.86 1.84 1.74
N TRP A 37 -1.13 2.43 0.58
CA TRP A 37 -1.52 3.82 0.44
C TRP A 37 -3.02 3.90 0.17
N ILE A 38 -3.77 4.44 1.12
CA ILE A 38 -5.22 4.40 1.16
C ILE A 38 -5.76 5.82 1.02
N ASP A 39 -6.63 6.04 0.04
CA ASP A 39 -7.27 7.35 -0.14
C ASP A 39 -8.34 7.65 0.92
N SER A 40 -8.97 8.82 0.83
CA SER A 40 -10.01 9.25 1.76
C SER A 40 -11.27 8.38 1.73
N GLU A 41 -11.50 7.65 0.64
CA GLU A 41 -12.64 6.74 0.46
C GLU A 41 -12.34 5.33 0.98
N GLY A 42 -11.09 5.05 1.37
CA GLY A 42 -10.67 3.73 1.84
C GLY A 42 -10.16 2.81 0.73
N GLN A 43 -9.99 3.30 -0.51
CA GLN A 43 -9.44 2.50 -1.60
C GLN A 43 -7.90 2.47 -1.53
N ILE A 44 -7.31 1.29 -1.75
CA ILE A 44 -5.86 1.14 -1.90
C ILE A 44 -5.46 1.65 -3.29
N ARG A 45 -4.69 2.74 -3.33
CA ARG A 45 -4.15 3.34 -4.57
C ARG A 45 -2.79 2.78 -4.94
N GLN A 46 -2.04 2.33 -3.94
CA GLN A 46 -0.78 1.64 -4.12
C GLN A 46 -0.57 0.63 -2.99
N SER A 47 0.12 -0.48 -3.29
CA SER A 47 0.64 -1.40 -2.29
C SER A 47 2.06 -1.86 -2.62
N GLU A 48 2.82 -2.13 -1.57
CA GLU A 48 4.11 -2.82 -1.60
C GLU A 48 3.99 -4.03 -0.67
N GLN A 49 4.02 -5.23 -1.22
CA GLN A 49 3.74 -6.49 -0.50
C GLN A 49 4.64 -7.61 -1.02
N TYR A 50 4.66 -8.76 -0.34
CA TYR A 50 5.42 -9.94 -0.76
C TYR A 50 4.48 -11.10 -1.15
N LEU A 51 4.82 -11.85 -2.22
CA LEU A 51 4.04 -13.04 -2.61
C LEU A 51 4.29 -14.25 -1.70
N GLY A 52 5.46 -14.30 -1.05
CA GLY A 52 5.81 -15.29 -0.05
C GLY A 52 6.42 -14.63 1.19
N ALA A 53 6.73 -15.43 2.21
CA ALA A 53 7.32 -14.95 3.45
C ALA A 53 8.69 -14.32 3.18
N ASP A 54 8.75 -12.99 3.23
CA ASP A 54 9.91 -12.18 2.82
C ASP A 54 10.46 -12.57 1.43
N TYR A 55 9.56 -12.99 0.52
CA TYR A 55 9.93 -13.49 -0.81
C TYR A 55 9.12 -12.83 -1.92
N PHE A 56 9.85 -12.35 -2.93
CA PHE A 56 9.35 -11.71 -4.14
C PHE A 56 8.49 -10.46 -3.86
N PRO A 57 9.10 -9.27 -3.75
CA PRO A 57 8.36 -8.04 -3.53
C PRO A 57 7.57 -7.63 -4.78
N VAL A 58 6.34 -7.20 -4.56
CA VAL A 58 5.39 -6.74 -5.57
C VAL A 58 4.96 -5.33 -5.23
N LYS A 59 5.09 -4.44 -6.20
CA LYS A 59 4.54 -3.10 -6.16
C LYS A 59 3.38 -2.98 -7.14
N THR A 60 2.22 -2.57 -6.64
CA THR A 60 1.00 -2.41 -7.43
C THR A 60 0.50 -0.98 -7.30
N THR A 61 0.15 -0.34 -8.41
CA THR A 61 -0.53 0.97 -8.42
C THR A 61 -1.85 0.86 -9.19
N LEU A 62 -2.94 1.27 -8.56
CA LEU A 62 -4.28 1.26 -9.16
C LEU A 62 -4.55 2.57 -9.91
N ILE A 63 -4.31 2.58 -11.22
CA ILE A 63 -4.37 3.80 -12.04
C ILE A 63 -5.80 4.32 -12.26
N LYS A 64 -6.78 3.42 -12.37
CA LYS A 64 -8.17 3.82 -12.54
C LYS A 64 -8.82 4.03 -11.19
N ALA A 65 -9.03 5.28 -10.82
CA ALA A 65 -9.90 5.62 -9.70
C ALA A 65 -11.32 5.12 -10.00
N ALA A 66 -11.89 4.30 -9.12
CA ALA A 66 -13.32 4.05 -9.15
C ALA A 66 -14.02 5.33 -8.66
N LYS A 67 -14.28 6.27 -9.58
CA LYS A 67 -15.25 7.35 -9.34
C LYS A 67 -16.64 6.74 -9.51
N GLN A 68 -17.45 6.82 -8.47
CA GLN A 68 -18.87 6.47 -8.53
C GLN A 68 -19.67 7.60 -9.18
#